data_AF-A0A347VRK5-F1
#
_entry.id   AF-A0A347VRK5-F1
#
_cell.length_a   1.000
_cell.length_b   1.000
_cell.length_c   1.000
_cell.angle_alpha   90.00
_cell.angle_beta   90.00
_cell.angle_gamma   90.00
#
_symmetry.space_group_name_H-M   'P 1'
#
loop_
_entity.id
_entity.type
_entity.pdbx_description
1 polymer ?
#
loop_
_entity_poly.entity_id
_entity_poly.type
_entity_poly.pdbx_seq_one_letter_code
_entity_poly.pdbx_strand_id
1 'polypeptide(L)'
;MTTTQATQNKNIFSQSWSDFKAALWAFFHTEGFFKYLGVAFFIYLLGITAIIRADVYYIDDWGRGVIGYKEWDNFSRYISYYLSSLMHMDVVLSDIAPLTQFVAIGFLSLASVIVVWSVREVIWKNESSVWESKEIPYKKRLTLLGIIASIPIGLSPYFLEELSFRFDSPYMALSVLFSTIPFIFIHHIRAYIPVSFLCSLGMCMTYQASSGIELIMVLFFAFVMLNQTNAGIKKTFIFIGVSMLNYALALGVFKFVIAREFSHKQASTETLKPSNLIDGLCENIEMYLEFLWNDFGSNDIGWSGLKICFLTLLVLFLISAMYQGRKPFGVSFPADKILSFVLAFLVLLIGIPISYGTYLLLEQPLTRPRAFIGIGIFTAVIAIYVVSAWRGWAYKSKDVARTDSSAIATRNAVQKGFFIFSGVIVALFTWSLIVFANAYGNALAKQKEYQDFRITILLNDLANALPKQVNYDDYLFRVKGWVTASPVLENSSKSNRIMKRLVLITDGKYWIRMVMKHYGWGKIPEEQWLELPDSEDPEKIKENPKCIPESAGKLVKRINNIYHKIEVYPHCAIITFKGEEKYTHKELEEEETDAIGITNGNETVESK
;
A
#
# COMPACT_ATOMS: atom_id res chain seq x y z
N MET A 1 -46.84 20.97 41.23
CA MET A 1 -45.41 21.33 41.23
C MET A 1 -44.79 20.77 39.96
N THR A 2 -44.64 21.67 38.99
CA THR A 2 -44.08 21.48 37.67
C THR A 2 -42.55 21.36 37.77
N THR A 3 -42.02 20.16 37.58
CA THR A 3 -40.60 19.95 37.28
C THR A 3 -40.40 20.03 35.77
N THR A 4 -40.40 21.25 35.26
CA THR A 4 -39.79 21.58 33.96
C THR A 4 -38.30 21.27 34.07
N GLN A 5 -37.88 20.10 33.60
CA GLN A 5 -36.49 19.82 33.35
C GLN A 5 -35.98 20.84 32.33
N ALA A 6 -35.14 21.75 32.80
CA ALA A 6 -34.39 22.66 31.95
C ALA A 6 -33.51 21.83 31.00
N THR A 7 -33.96 21.67 29.76
CA THR A 7 -33.12 21.29 28.63
C THR A 7 -32.12 22.43 28.45
N GLN A 8 -30.98 22.35 29.13
CA GLN A 8 -29.83 23.19 28.82
C GLN A 8 -29.49 22.99 27.34
N ASN A 9 -29.67 24.05 26.54
CA ASN A 9 -29.18 24.15 25.17
C ASN A 9 -27.65 24.02 25.18
N LYS A 10 -27.15 22.78 25.23
CA LYS A 10 -25.74 22.48 25.08
C LYS A 10 -25.32 22.91 23.67
N ASN A 11 -24.36 23.83 23.55
CA ASN A 11 -23.78 24.25 22.26
C ASN A 11 -23.30 23.03 21.46
N ILE A 12 -23.42 23.05 20.12
CA ILE A 12 -23.03 21.99 19.18
C ILE A 12 -21.62 21.46 19.48
N PHE A 13 -20.67 22.35 19.80
CA PHE A 13 -19.31 21.95 20.19
C PHE A 13 -19.29 21.05 21.43
N SER A 14 -20.03 21.44 22.48
CA SER A 14 -20.11 20.63 23.71
C SER A 14 -20.79 19.28 23.49
N GLN A 15 -21.72 19.20 22.54
CA GLN A 15 -22.37 17.94 22.16
C GLN A 15 -21.40 17.05 21.37
N SER A 16 -20.71 17.60 20.36
CA SER A 16 -19.68 16.89 19.60
C SER A 16 -18.56 16.36 20.51
N TRP A 17 -18.10 17.17 21.47
CA TRP A 17 -17.11 16.74 22.46
C TRP A 17 -17.62 15.63 23.40
N SER A 18 -18.89 15.69 23.78
CA SER A 18 -19.51 14.63 24.57
C SER A 18 -19.58 13.31 23.81
N ASP A 19 -20.02 13.37 22.55
CA ASP A 19 -20.09 12.22 21.64
C ASP A 19 -18.70 11.63 21.38
N PHE A 20 -17.70 12.48 21.17
CA PHE A 20 -16.30 12.09 21.00
C PHE A 20 -15.77 11.31 22.20
N LYS A 21 -15.96 11.85 23.42
CA LYS A 21 -15.53 11.18 24.66
C LYS A 21 -16.26 9.85 24.87
N ALA A 22 -17.57 9.80 24.60
CA ALA A 22 -18.35 8.58 24.76
C ALA A 22 -17.84 7.46 23.85
N ALA A 23 -17.64 7.75 22.56
CA ALA A 23 -17.16 6.77 21.59
C ALA A 23 -15.73 6.28 21.90
N LEU A 24 -14.82 7.17 22.28
CA LEU A 24 -13.46 6.76 22.68
C LEU A 24 -13.47 5.93 23.96
N TRP A 25 -14.27 6.34 24.95
CA TRP A 25 -14.38 5.58 26.20
C TRP A 25 -14.87 4.16 25.92
N ALA A 26 -15.90 4.01 25.09
CA ALA A 26 -16.41 2.73 24.62
C ALA A 26 -15.35 1.85 23.94
N PHE A 27 -14.59 2.44 23.03
CA PHE A 27 -13.55 1.76 22.29
C PHE A 27 -12.44 1.23 23.21
N PHE A 28 -11.84 2.10 24.03
CA PHE A 28 -10.73 1.72 24.92
C PHE A 28 -11.14 0.81 26.08
N HIS A 29 -12.41 0.86 26.53
CA HIS A 29 -12.92 0.00 27.62
C HIS A 29 -13.53 -1.32 27.12
N THR A 30 -13.37 -1.65 25.84
CA THR A 30 -13.77 -2.97 25.32
C THR A 30 -12.98 -4.11 25.97
N GLU A 31 -13.63 -5.22 26.37
CA GLU A 31 -12.96 -6.32 27.07
C GLU A 31 -11.81 -6.90 26.24
N GLY A 32 -10.62 -6.93 26.86
CA GLY A 32 -9.43 -7.48 26.24
C GLY A 32 -8.79 -6.57 25.19
N PHE A 33 -9.10 -5.26 25.16
CA PHE A 33 -8.47 -4.29 24.24
C PHE A 33 -6.96 -4.49 24.09
N PHE A 34 -6.19 -4.38 25.19
CA PHE A 34 -4.73 -4.55 25.17
C PHE A 34 -4.30 -5.97 24.79
N LYS A 35 -5.08 -6.99 25.16
CA LYS A 35 -4.80 -8.38 24.76
C LYS A 35 -4.86 -8.52 23.24
N TYR A 36 -5.93 -8.03 22.60
CA TYR A 36 -6.10 -8.16 21.16
C TYR A 36 -5.16 -7.25 20.38
N LEU A 37 -4.85 -6.06 20.91
CA LEU A 37 -3.80 -5.20 20.37
C LEU A 37 -2.44 -5.92 20.38
N GLY A 38 -2.06 -6.54 21.50
CA GLY A 38 -0.82 -7.32 21.61
C GLY A 38 -0.79 -8.55 20.70
N VAL A 39 -1.94 -9.23 20.51
CA VAL A 39 -2.06 -10.34 19.56
C VAL A 39 -1.84 -9.87 18.12
N ALA A 40 -2.48 -8.76 17.70
CA ALA A 40 -2.28 -8.20 16.38
C ALA A 40 -0.81 -7.83 16.16
N PHE A 41 -0.21 -7.16 17.15
CA PHE A 41 1.20 -6.78 17.13
C PHE A 41 2.12 -7.99 16.97
N PHE A 42 1.89 -9.05 17.73
CA PHE A 42 2.68 -10.27 17.65
C PHE A 42 2.58 -10.97 16.28
N ILE A 43 1.38 -11.02 15.69
CA ILE A 43 1.19 -11.62 14.36
C ILE A 43 1.91 -10.77 13.28
N TYR A 44 1.80 -9.44 13.35
CA TYR A 44 2.55 -8.57 12.44
C TYR A 44 4.05 -8.73 12.61
N LEU A 45 4.54 -8.78 13.85
CA LEU A 45 5.95 -9.02 14.17
C LEU A 45 6.44 -10.34 13.56
N LEU A 46 5.67 -11.42 13.71
CA LEU A 46 5.96 -12.72 13.10
C LEU A 46 6.02 -12.63 11.56
N GLY A 47 5.14 -11.85 10.95
CA GLY A 47 5.13 -11.60 9.50
C GLY A 47 6.38 -10.85 9.02
N ILE A 48 6.80 -9.81 9.72
CA ILE A 48 7.91 -8.95 9.30
C ILE A 48 9.28 -9.37 9.82
N THR A 49 9.38 -10.45 10.60
CA THR A 49 10.65 -10.88 11.21
C THR A 49 11.74 -11.08 10.15
N ALA A 50 11.43 -11.73 9.02
CA ALA A 50 12.40 -11.90 7.94
C ALA A 50 12.75 -10.58 7.24
N ILE A 51 11.84 -9.61 7.16
CA ILE A 51 12.09 -8.29 6.57
C ILE A 51 13.08 -7.52 7.45
N ILE A 52 12.87 -7.51 8.77
CA ILE A 52 13.81 -6.93 9.73
C ILE A 52 15.18 -7.60 9.62
N ARG A 53 15.21 -8.95 9.59
CA ARG A 53 16.45 -9.73 9.46
C ARG A 53 17.16 -9.50 8.13
N ALA A 54 16.44 -9.13 7.07
CA ALA A 54 17.02 -8.90 5.76
C ALA A 54 18.02 -7.74 5.76
N ASP A 55 17.82 -6.79 6.68
CA ASP A 55 18.74 -5.68 6.90
C ASP A 55 19.07 -4.95 5.58
N VAL A 56 18.05 -4.58 4.81
CA VAL A 56 18.22 -3.86 3.52
C VAL A 56 17.89 -2.37 3.68
N TYR A 57 18.64 -1.49 2.99
CA TYR A 57 18.22 -0.12 2.73
C TYR A 57 17.31 -0.11 1.50
N TYR A 58 16.02 0.12 1.72
CA TYR A 58 15.03 0.00 0.67
C TYR A 58 14.84 1.34 -0.08
N ILE A 59 15.11 1.36 -1.38
CA ILE A 59 15.01 2.54 -2.27
C ILE A 59 15.74 3.76 -1.71
N ASP A 60 14.96 4.72 -1.18
CA ASP A 60 15.42 6.04 -0.75
C ASP A 60 16.19 5.96 0.57
N ASP A 61 16.07 4.84 1.29
CA ASP A 61 16.76 4.65 2.57
C ASP A 61 18.29 4.72 2.44
N TRP A 62 18.85 4.39 1.26
CA TRP A 62 20.29 4.55 1.00
C TRP A 62 20.72 6.03 1.11
N GLY A 63 19.97 6.92 0.47
CA GLY A 63 20.23 8.35 0.51
C GLY A 63 20.04 8.91 1.92
N ARG A 64 18.96 8.49 2.59
CA ARG A 64 18.66 8.91 3.97
C ARG A 64 19.68 8.40 4.98
N GLY A 65 20.13 7.16 4.86
CA GLY A 65 21.13 6.58 5.76
C GLY A 65 22.51 7.22 5.64
N VAL A 66 22.87 7.72 4.45
CA VAL A 66 24.16 8.37 4.20
C VAL A 66 24.13 9.88 4.49
N ILE A 67 23.06 10.57 4.10
CA ILE A 67 22.98 12.05 4.11
C ILE A 67 22.12 12.56 5.27
N GLY A 68 21.13 11.79 5.72
CA GLY A 68 20.19 12.18 6.78
C GLY A 68 19.10 13.17 6.36
N TYR A 69 18.78 13.27 5.06
CA TYR A 69 17.74 14.20 4.56
C TYR A 69 16.31 13.70 4.83
N LYS A 70 15.34 14.63 4.81
CA LYS A 70 13.91 14.38 5.08
C LYS A 70 13.02 14.36 3.84
N GLU A 71 13.01 15.42 3.04
CA GLU A 71 12.31 15.50 1.73
C GLU A 71 10.82 15.09 1.69
N TRP A 72 10.17 14.76 2.81
CA TRP A 72 8.73 14.45 2.84
C TRP A 72 7.87 15.67 2.51
N ASP A 73 8.37 16.87 2.80
CA ASP A 73 7.77 18.14 2.43
C ASP A 73 7.70 18.36 0.91
N ASN A 74 8.60 17.75 0.12
CA ASN A 74 8.50 17.75 -1.35
C ASN A 74 7.20 17.09 -1.84
N PHE A 75 6.69 16.11 -1.09
CA PHE A 75 5.41 15.45 -1.36
C PHE A 75 4.25 16.01 -0.52
N SER A 76 4.44 17.20 0.08
CA SER A 76 3.48 17.85 1.00
C SER A 76 3.09 16.98 2.21
N ARG A 77 3.97 16.05 2.61
CA ARG A 77 3.78 15.14 3.75
C ARG A 77 4.31 15.77 5.04
N TYR A 78 3.73 16.91 5.42
CA TYR A 78 4.22 17.72 6.53
C TYR A 78 4.13 17.02 7.89
N ILE A 79 3.13 16.16 8.12
CA ILE A 79 3.05 15.40 9.38
C ILE A 79 4.23 14.43 9.46
N SER A 80 4.56 13.72 8.37
CA SER A 80 5.74 12.86 8.31
C SER A 80 7.02 13.64 8.57
N TYR A 81 7.16 14.83 7.97
CA TYR A 81 8.32 15.70 8.17
C TYR A 81 8.53 16.06 9.66
N TYR A 82 7.49 16.57 10.34
CA TYR A 82 7.61 16.96 11.75
C TYR A 82 7.75 15.74 12.66
N LEU A 83 6.95 14.70 12.45
CA LEU A 83 6.98 13.50 13.28
C LEU A 83 8.30 12.73 13.12
N SER A 84 8.95 12.81 11.97
CA SER A 84 10.31 12.27 11.79
C SER A 84 11.34 12.93 12.69
N SER A 85 11.22 14.24 12.92
CA SER A 85 12.10 14.95 13.85
C SER A 85 11.90 14.47 15.29
N LEU A 86 10.64 14.25 15.68
CA LEU A 86 10.31 13.71 17.00
C LEU A 86 10.79 12.26 17.15
N MET A 87 10.57 11.42 16.13
CA MET A 87 10.91 10.00 16.15
C MET A 87 12.42 9.78 16.26
N HIS A 88 13.21 10.61 15.57
CA HIS A 88 14.68 10.53 15.59
C HIS A 88 15.32 11.40 16.68
N MET A 89 14.53 12.24 17.34
CA MET A 89 14.99 13.29 18.28
C MET A 89 16.06 14.22 17.68
N ASP A 90 16.05 14.39 16.34
CA ASP A 90 17.01 15.20 15.59
C ASP A 90 16.39 15.71 14.28
N VAL A 91 16.95 16.79 13.74
CA VAL A 91 16.65 17.29 12.39
C VAL A 91 17.33 16.46 11.29
N VAL A 92 18.48 15.86 11.58
CA VAL A 92 19.19 14.95 10.68
C VAL A 92 18.76 13.51 10.97
N LEU A 93 18.32 12.79 9.95
CA LEU A 93 17.88 11.40 10.14
C LEU A 93 19.07 10.48 10.39
N SER A 94 18.95 9.63 11.42
CA SER A 94 19.84 8.49 11.67
C SER A 94 19.05 7.20 11.49
N ASP A 95 19.70 6.12 11.03
CA ASP A 95 19.01 4.84 10.94
C ASP A 95 18.76 4.27 12.34
N ILE A 96 17.49 4.27 12.75
CA ILE A 96 17.02 3.73 14.04
C ILE A 96 16.24 2.42 13.86
N ALA A 97 16.25 1.81 12.67
CA ALA A 97 15.62 0.51 12.46
C ALA A 97 16.20 -0.54 13.45
N PRO A 98 15.38 -1.47 13.98
CA PRO A 98 14.00 -1.76 13.60
C PRO A 98 12.91 -0.98 14.35
N LEU A 99 13.26 0.08 15.09
CA LEU A 99 12.31 0.83 15.92
C LEU A 99 11.15 1.42 15.08
N THR A 100 11.44 1.91 13.88
CA THR A 100 10.46 2.43 12.92
C THR A 100 9.47 1.36 12.47
N GLN A 101 9.92 0.14 12.16
CA GLN A 101 9.03 -0.97 11.83
C GLN A 101 8.18 -1.38 13.04
N PHE A 102 8.72 -1.37 14.26
CA PHE A 102 7.94 -1.64 15.47
C PHE A 102 6.83 -0.61 15.70
N VAL A 103 7.10 0.68 15.49
CA VAL A 103 6.06 1.72 15.56
C VAL A 103 5.02 1.52 14.45
N ALA A 104 5.46 1.20 13.23
CA ALA A 104 4.57 0.94 12.11
C ALA A 104 3.57 -0.20 12.40
N ILE A 105 4.05 -1.37 12.86
CA ILE A 105 3.16 -2.48 13.23
C ILE A 105 2.29 -2.15 14.45
N GLY A 106 2.73 -1.23 15.33
CA GLY A 106 1.91 -0.67 16.39
C GLY A 106 0.68 0.07 15.85
N PHE A 107 0.88 0.95 14.86
CA PHE A 107 -0.22 1.65 14.19
C PHE A 107 -1.14 0.68 13.43
N LEU A 108 -0.59 -0.30 12.71
CA LEU A 108 -1.39 -1.32 12.00
C LEU A 108 -2.18 -2.22 12.95
N SER A 109 -1.63 -2.51 14.13
CA SER A 109 -2.33 -3.25 15.19
C SER A 109 -3.51 -2.45 15.73
N LEU A 110 -3.33 -1.13 15.92
CA LEU A 110 -4.43 -0.26 16.34
C LEU A 110 -5.49 -0.15 15.24
N ALA A 111 -5.10 0.03 13.98
CA ALA A 111 -6.02 0.03 12.84
C ALA A 111 -6.81 -1.29 12.76
N SER A 112 -6.15 -2.43 12.97
CA SER A 112 -6.80 -3.75 13.04
C SER A 112 -7.86 -3.83 14.14
N VAL A 113 -7.53 -3.35 15.34
CA VAL A 113 -8.48 -3.30 16.47
C VAL A 113 -9.66 -2.38 16.16
N ILE A 114 -9.41 -1.21 15.55
CA ILE A 114 -10.46 -0.26 15.14
C ILE A 114 -11.40 -0.93 14.14
N VAL A 115 -10.88 -1.49 13.04
CA VAL A 115 -11.71 -2.10 12.00
C VAL A 115 -12.54 -3.26 12.57
N VAL A 116 -11.94 -4.16 13.35
CA VAL A 116 -12.67 -5.27 13.99
C VAL A 116 -13.75 -4.74 14.94
N TRP A 117 -13.43 -3.74 15.76
CA TRP A 117 -14.38 -3.13 16.69
C TRP A 117 -15.53 -2.48 15.95
N SER A 118 -15.26 -1.61 14.97
CA SER A 118 -16.27 -0.84 14.22
C SER A 118 -17.20 -1.75 13.43
N VAL A 119 -16.66 -2.74 12.70
CA VAL A 119 -17.47 -3.71 11.96
C VAL A 119 -18.40 -4.46 12.92
N ARG A 120 -17.86 -4.96 14.03
CA ARG A 120 -18.66 -5.71 15.01
C ARG A 120 -19.68 -4.81 15.72
N GLU A 121 -19.32 -3.58 16.06
CA GLU A 121 -20.23 -2.62 16.70
C GLU A 121 -21.47 -2.37 15.83
N VAL A 122 -21.29 -2.07 14.53
CA VAL A 122 -22.41 -1.83 13.61
C VAL A 122 -23.28 -3.07 13.42
N ILE A 123 -22.67 -4.26 13.32
CA ILE A 123 -23.40 -5.53 13.18
C ILE A 123 -24.26 -5.82 14.41
N TRP A 124 -23.77 -5.51 15.62
CA TRP A 124 -24.48 -5.81 16.87
C TRP A 124 -25.51 -4.77 17.28
N LYS A 125 -25.38 -3.53 16.83
CA LYS A 125 -26.22 -2.44 17.34
C LYS A 125 -27.58 -2.41 16.65
N ASN A 126 -28.66 -2.44 17.44
CA ASN A 126 -30.00 -2.10 16.95
C ASN A 126 -30.16 -0.58 16.97
N GLU A 127 -30.66 0.00 15.89
CA GLU A 127 -30.53 1.44 15.63
C GLU A 127 -31.25 2.35 16.65
N SER A 128 -32.19 1.81 17.41
CA SER A 128 -32.89 2.53 18.48
C SER A 128 -32.06 2.73 19.76
N SER A 129 -30.90 2.07 19.89
CA SER A 129 -30.04 2.24 21.06
C SER A 129 -29.24 3.54 20.96
N VAL A 130 -29.70 4.57 21.67
CA VAL A 130 -28.85 5.72 21.99
C VAL A 130 -27.76 5.20 22.91
N TRP A 131 -26.50 5.53 22.64
CA TRP A 131 -25.40 5.27 23.57
C TRP A 131 -25.70 6.07 24.84
N GLU A 132 -26.41 5.47 25.79
CA GLU A 132 -26.60 6.09 27.08
C GLU A 132 -25.24 6.06 27.78
N SER A 133 -24.85 7.17 28.42
CA SER A 133 -23.62 7.22 29.23
C SER A 133 -23.60 6.20 30.38
N LYS A 134 -24.74 5.53 30.63
CA LYS A 134 -24.95 4.45 31.59
C LYS A 134 -25.00 3.05 30.96
N GLU A 135 -25.07 2.92 29.64
CA GLU A 135 -24.94 1.63 28.96
C GLU A 135 -23.50 1.15 29.09
N ILE A 136 -23.31 0.05 29.80
CA ILE A 136 -22.02 -0.64 29.87
C ILE A 136 -21.87 -1.37 28.52
N PRO A 137 -20.91 -1.00 27.65
CA PRO A 137 -20.74 -1.64 26.35
C PRO A 137 -20.68 -3.16 26.49
N TYR A 138 -21.42 -3.86 25.64
CA TYR A 138 -21.39 -5.32 25.55
C TYR A 138 -19.94 -5.79 25.50
N LYS A 139 -19.56 -6.55 26.53
CA LYS A 139 -18.17 -6.80 26.93
C LYS A 139 -17.24 -7.24 25.78
N LYS A 140 -17.69 -7.99 24.76
CA LYS A 140 -16.76 -8.68 23.82
C LYS A 140 -16.90 -8.29 22.34
N ARG A 141 -16.57 -7.03 21.98
CA ARG A 141 -16.47 -6.54 20.58
C ARG A 141 -15.20 -6.94 19.85
N LEU A 142 -14.19 -7.43 20.54
CA LEU A 142 -12.99 -7.98 19.91
C LEU A 142 -12.96 -9.51 20.05
N THR A 143 -12.46 -10.18 19.02
CA THR A 143 -12.30 -11.65 19.01
C THR A 143 -11.01 -12.02 18.31
N LEU A 144 -10.41 -13.14 18.73
CA LEU A 144 -9.17 -13.63 18.14
C LEU A 144 -9.32 -13.84 16.63
N LEU A 145 -10.40 -14.49 16.19
CA LEU A 145 -10.64 -14.74 14.77
C LEU A 145 -10.87 -13.44 13.97
N GLY A 146 -11.47 -12.41 14.58
CA GLY A 146 -11.59 -11.09 13.96
C GLY A 146 -10.23 -10.42 13.78
N ILE A 147 -9.33 -10.52 14.77
CA ILE A 147 -7.95 -10.01 14.67
C ILE A 147 -7.14 -10.79 13.63
N ILE A 148 -7.31 -12.11 13.56
CA ILE A 148 -6.67 -12.93 12.50
C ILE A 148 -7.20 -12.50 11.12
N ALA A 149 -8.50 -12.25 11.00
CA ALA A 149 -9.13 -11.76 9.77
C ALA A 149 -8.69 -10.36 9.35
N SER A 150 -8.21 -9.53 10.28
CA SER A 150 -7.75 -8.16 9.99
C SER A 150 -6.28 -8.08 9.54
N ILE A 151 -5.52 -9.16 9.61
CA ILE A 151 -4.09 -9.19 9.23
C ILE A 151 -3.79 -8.74 7.79
N PRO A 152 -4.69 -8.90 6.78
CA PRO A 152 -4.45 -8.34 5.45
C PRO A 152 -4.19 -6.82 5.43
N ILE A 153 -4.59 -6.07 6.48
CA ILE A 153 -4.31 -4.63 6.60
C ILE A 153 -2.81 -4.33 6.52
N GLY A 154 -1.98 -5.13 7.19
CA GLY A 154 -0.54 -4.89 7.28
C GLY A 154 0.34 -5.93 6.59
N LEU A 155 -0.15 -7.17 6.41
CA LEU A 155 0.62 -8.24 5.74
C LEU A 155 0.13 -8.55 4.33
N SER A 156 -0.78 -7.74 3.75
CA SER A 156 -1.01 -7.77 2.31
C SER A 156 0.33 -7.60 1.58
N PRO A 157 0.64 -8.39 0.54
CA PRO A 157 1.83 -8.21 -0.27
C PRO A 157 2.06 -6.77 -0.74
N TYR A 158 0.97 -6.02 -0.98
CA TYR A 158 0.99 -4.61 -1.36
C TYR A 158 1.41 -3.65 -0.24
N PHE A 159 1.32 -4.06 1.03
CA PHE A 159 1.78 -3.25 2.17
C PHE A 159 3.20 -3.63 2.65
N LEU A 160 3.72 -4.80 2.24
CA LEU A 160 5.04 -5.25 2.69
C LEU A 160 6.18 -4.36 2.18
N GLU A 161 6.00 -3.73 1.02
CA GLU A 161 6.92 -2.71 0.51
C GLU A 161 7.05 -1.55 1.52
N GLU A 162 5.93 -1.09 2.10
CA GLU A 162 5.92 0.00 3.09
C GLU A 162 6.63 -0.37 4.40
N LEU A 163 6.52 -1.64 4.80
CA LEU A 163 7.20 -2.18 5.98
C LEU A 163 8.69 -2.44 5.75
N SER A 164 9.15 -2.38 4.49
CA SER A 164 10.56 -2.58 4.14
C SER A 164 11.38 -1.30 4.28
N PHE A 165 10.75 -0.13 4.22
CA PHE A 165 11.41 1.15 4.46
C PHE A 165 11.85 1.27 5.92
N ARG A 166 13.09 1.67 6.14
CA ARG A 166 13.63 1.92 7.49
C ARG A 166 13.23 3.27 8.06
N PHE A 167 12.99 4.26 7.22
CA PHE A 167 12.67 5.61 7.67
C PHE A 167 11.17 5.92 7.57
N ASP A 168 10.54 5.50 6.47
CA ASP A 168 9.18 5.94 6.09
C ASP A 168 8.06 5.08 6.71
N SER A 169 8.36 3.83 7.12
CA SER A 169 7.34 2.85 7.53
C SER A 169 6.36 3.34 8.62
N PRO A 170 6.76 4.11 9.66
CA PRO A 170 5.83 4.58 10.67
C PRO A 170 4.75 5.49 10.09
N TYR A 171 5.12 6.37 9.16
CA TYR A 171 4.22 7.39 8.63
C TYR A 171 3.25 6.81 7.59
N MET A 172 3.71 5.81 6.83
CA MET A 172 2.85 5.07 5.89
C MET A 172 1.89 4.13 6.63
N ALA A 173 2.28 3.61 7.80
CA ALA A 173 1.32 2.93 8.69
C ALA A 173 0.38 3.91 9.40
N LEU A 174 0.85 5.12 9.71
CA LEU A 174 0.04 6.17 10.34
C LEU A 174 -1.07 6.66 9.41
N SER A 175 -0.84 6.73 8.09
CA SER A 175 -1.89 7.08 7.13
C SER A 175 -3.04 6.05 7.13
N VAL A 176 -2.73 4.76 7.23
CA VAL A 176 -3.72 3.68 7.39
C VAL A 176 -4.52 3.87 8.69
N LEU A 177 -3.83 4.21 9.78
CA LEU A 177 -4.49 4.49 11.05
C LEU A 177 -5.42 5.71 10.96
N PHE A 178 -4.97 6.81 10.35
CA PHE A 178 -5.82 7.97 10.10
C PHE A 178 -7.07 7.58 9.29
N SER A 179 -6.93 6.80 8.23
CA SER A 179 -8.07 6.37 7.42
C SER A 179 -9.04 5.41 8.14
N THR A 180 -8.69 4.86 9.30
CA THR A 180 -9.56 3.94 10.07
C THR A 180 -10.19 4.57 11.32
N ILE A 181 -9.52 5.53 11.97
CA ILE A 181 -10.00 6.23 13.17
C ILE A 181 -11.45 6.77 13.06
N PRO A 182 -11.90 7.39 11.95
CA PRO A 182 -13.24 7.98 11.88
C PRO A 182 -14.36 6.99 12.18
N PHE A 183 -14.15 5.71 11.84
CA PHE A 183 -15.15 4.66 12.00
C PHE A 183 -15.33 4.22 13.46
N ILE A 184 -14.54 4.71 14.41
CA ILE A 184 -14.87 4.64 15.85
C ILE A 184 -16.18 5.43 16.13
N PHE A 185 -16.40 6.51 15.38
CA PHE A 185 -17.48 7.48 15.61
C PHE A 185 -18.67 7.28 14.67
N ILE A 186 -18.79 6.13 13.98
CA ILE A 186 -19.82 5.89 12.96
C ILE A 186 -21.26 6.09 13.46
N HIS A 187 -21.51 5.86 14.76
CA HIS A 187 -22.82 6.08 15.39
C HIS A 187 -23.02 7.49 15.96
N HIS A 188 -21.99 8.33 15.90
CA HIS A 188 -21.91 9.66 16.51
C HIS A 188 -21.52 10.69 15.45
N ILE A 189 -22.46 11.01 14.54
CA ILE A 189 -22.18 11.84 13.36
C ILE A 189 -21.52 13.20 13.69
N ARG A 190 -21.85 13.77 14.85
CA ARG A 190 -21.29 15.05 15.32
C ARG A 190 -19.80 14.98 15.66
N ALA A 191 -19.33 13.82 16.11
CA ALA A 191 -17.91 13.55 16.33
C ALA A 191 -17.25 13.01 15.05
N TYR A 192 -17.98 12.21 14.27
CA TYR A 192 -17.53 11.66 13.00
C TYR A 192 -17.05 12.73 12.02
N ILE A 193 -17.83 13.80 11.80
CA ILE A 193 -17.50 14.87 10.82
C ILE A 193 -16.13 15.51 11.09
N PRO A 194 -15.88 16.16 12.25
CA PRO A 194 -14.59 16.80 12.49
C PRO A 194 -13.43 15.78 12.51
N VAL A 195 -13.66 14.57 13.03
CA VAL A 195 -12.62 13.53 13.08
C VAL A 195 -12.27 13.01 11.68
N SER A 196 -13.27 12.67 10.85
CA SER A 196 -13.06 12.24 9.45
C SER A 196 -12.31 13.32 8.67
N PHE A 197 -12.67 14.61 8.82
CA PHE A 197 -12.01 15.70 8.09
C PHE A 197 -10.52 15.78 8.43
N LEU A 198 -10.21 15.80 9.73
CA LEU A 198 -8.85 15.86 10.23
C LEU A 198 -8.05 14.60 9.89
N CYS A 199 -8.69 13.44 9.89
CA CYS A 199 -8.06 12.18 9.53
C CYS A 199 -7.77 12.07 8.03
N SER A 200 -8.69 12.48 7.15
CA SER A 200 -8.44 12.50 5.71
C SER A 200 -7.31 13.48 5.37
N LEU A 201 -7.26 14.65 6.02
CA LEU A 201 -6.12 15.57 5.93
C LEU A 201 -4.83 14.94 6.48
N GLY A 202 -4.92 14.26 7.62
CA GLY A 202 -3.81 13.54 8.24
C GLY A 202 -3.22 12.47 7.32
N MET A 203 -4.08 11.70 6.65
CA MET A 203 -3.71 10.73 5.63
C MET A 203 -2.98 11.43 4.45
N CYS A 204 -3.51 12.53 3.93
CA CYS A 204 -2.86 13.25 2.83
C CYS A 204 -1.47 13.80 3.20
N MET A 205 -1.33 14.29 4.44
CA MET A 205 -0.07 14.83 4.96
C MET A 205 0.89 13.78 5.54
N THR A 206 0.53 12.49 5.48
CA THR A 206 1.41 11.38 5.86
C THR A 206 1.74 10.51 4.67
N TYR A 207 0.72 9.92 4.04
CA TYR A 207 0.86 9.12 2.83
C TYR A 207 -0.45 8.95 2.04
N GLN A 208 -0.47 9.53 0.84
CA GLN A 208 -1.67 9.65 0.02
C GLN A 208 -2.20 8.31 -0.53
N ALA A 209 -1.39 7.26 -0.63
CA ALA A 209 -1.86 5.98 -1.20
C ALA A 209 -2.83 5.21 -0.28
N SER A 210 -2.97 5.64 0.97
CA SER A 210 -4.04 5.17 1.86
C SER A 210 -5.41 5.78 1.56
N SER A 211 -5.54 6.65 0.54
CA SER A 211 -6.76 7.39 0.26
C SER A 211 -7.98 6.51 -0.07
N GLY A 212 -7.77 5.34 -0.66
CA GLY A 212 -8.84 4.38 -0.98
C GLY A 212 -9.49 3.73 0.25
N ILE A 213 -8.82 3.73 1.40
CA ILE A 213 -9.28 3.06 2.63
C ILE A 213 -10.60 3.64 3.13
N GLU A 214 -10.72 4.97 3.16
CA GLU A 214 -11.94 5.62 3.65
C GLU A 214 -13.13 5.34 2.71
N LEU A 215 -12.90 5.33 1.39
CA LEU A 215 -13.91 5.01 0.38
C LEU A 215 -14.43 3.57 0.54
N ILE A 216 -13.51 2.61 0.72
CA ILE A 216 -13.84 1.21 0.98
C ILE A 216 -14.66 1.06 2.25
N MET A 217 -14.23 1.71 3.34
CA MET A 217 -14.89 1.62 4.63
C MET A 217 -16.29 2.21 4.60
N VAL A 218 -16.49 3.36 3.94
CA VAL A 218 -17.82 3.96 3.73
C VAL A 218 -18.72 3.05 2.91
N LEU A 219 -18.23 2.51 1.78
CA LEU A 219 -18.96 1.57 0.93
C LEU A 219 -19.38 0.31 1.72
N PHE A 220 -18.44 -0.27 2.46
CA PHE A 220 -18.67 -1.46 3.27
C PHE A 220 -19.68 -1.20 4.39
N PHE A 221 -19.54 -0.11 5.15
CA PHE A 221 -20.50 0.21 6.21
C PHE A 221 -21.87 0.58 5.67
N ALA A 222 -21.97 1.25 4.53
CA ALA A 222 -23.23 1.48 3.87
C ALA A 222 -23.94 0.16 3.51
N PHE A 223 -23.19 -0.81 3.00
CA PHE A 223 -23.69 -2.16 2.78
C PHE A 223 -24.14 -2.82 4.09
N VAL A 224 -23.36 -2.77 5.16
CA VAL A 224 -23.77 -3.36 6.45
C VAL A 224 -25.03 -2.68 6.99
N MET A 225 -25.12 -1.36 6.90
CA MET A 225 -26.29 -0.58 7.32
C MET A 225 -27.55 -1.02 6.57
N LEU A 226 -27.46 -1.15 5.25
CA LEU A 226 -28.58 -1.60 4.41
C LEU A 226 -28.90 -3.08 4.63
N ASN A 227 -27.90 -3.95 4.71
CA ASN A 227 -28.11 -5.40 4.66
C ASN A 227 -28.40 -6.02 6.05
N GLN A 228 -27.91 -5.42 7.14
CA GLN A 228 -27.93 -6.04 8.48
C GLN A 228 -28.53 -5.18 9.59
N THR A 229 -28.69 -3.88 9.39
CA THR A 229 -29.24 -2.98 10.42
C THR A 229 -30.64 -2.50 10.06
N ASN A 230 -31.33 -1.88 11.01
CA ASN A 230 -32.61 -1.21 10.78
C ASN A 230 -32.45 0.28 10.39
N ALA A 231 -31.25 0.68 9.95
CA ALA A 231 -30.93 2.09 9.68
C ALA A 231 -31.80 2.77 8.63
N GLY A 232 -32.31 1.95 7.71
CA GLY A 232 -33.06 2.42 6.57
C GLY A 232 -32.18 3.15 5.55
N ILE A 233 -32.79 3.34 4.39
CA ILE A 233 -32.15 3.92 3.20
C ILE A 233 -31.70 5.36 3.48
N LYS A 234 -32.59 6.16 4.09
CA LYS A 234 -32.35 7.59 4.35
C LYS A 234 -31.09 7.82 5.18
N LYS A 235 -30.92 7.11 6.29
CA LYS A 235 -29.73 7.31 7.15
C LYS A 235 -28.47 6.78 6.50
N THR A 236 -28.55 5.71 5.73
CA THR A 236 -27.41 5.21 4.95
C THR A 236 -26.94 6.25 3.94
N PHE A 237 -27.85 6.84 3.16
CA PHE A 237 -27.47 7.89 2.20
C PHE A 237 -26.98 9.18 2.89
N ILE A 238 -27.50 9.53 4.07
CA ILE A 238 -26.95 10.63 4.88
C ILE A 238 -25.51 10.29 5.28
N PHE A 239 -25.23 9.08 5.76
CA PHE A 239 -23.89 8.66 6.14
C PHE A 239 -22.91 8.70 4.95
N ILE A 240 -23.31 8.17 3.79
CA ILE A 240 -22.52 8.24 2.56
C ILE A 240 -22.28 9.71 2.17
N GLY A 241 -23.34 10.51 2.06
CA GLY A 241 -23.25 11.90 1.64
C GLY A 241 -22.37 12.75 2.56
N VAL A 242 -22.52 12.60 3.87
CA VAL A 242 -21.66 13.28 4.85
C VAL A 242 -20.22 12.82 4.72
N SER A 243 -19.95 11.52 4.60
CA SER A 243 -18.58 11.00 4.47
C SER A 243 -17.91 11.47 3.19
N MET A 244 -18.60 11.38 2.05
CA MET A 244 -18.07 11.80 0.75
C MET A 244 -17.84 13.31 0.69
N LEU A 245 -18.76 14.11 1.24
CA LEU A 245 -18.58 15.56 1.32
C LEU A 245 -17.35 15.89 2.17
N ASN A 246 -17.20 15.24 3.31
CA ASN A 246 -16.10 15.51 4.23
C ASN A 246 -14.74 15.12 3.65
N TYR A 247 -14.68 13.96 3.01
CA TYR A 247 -13.51 13.47 2.29
C TYR A 247 -13.14 14.42 1.13
N ALA A 248 -14.12 14.84 0.32
CA ALA A 248 -13.90 15.79 -0.77
C ALA A 248 -13.45 17.17 -0.26
N LEU A 249 -14.01 17.67 0.84
CA LEU A 249 -13.57 18.92 1.48
C LEU A 249 -12.13 18.81 1.98
N ALA A 250 -11.77 17.70 2.63
CA ALA A 250 -10.40 17.47 3.09
C ALA A 250 -9.42 17.38 1.92
N LEU A 251 -9.75 16.63 0.87
CA LEU A 251 -8.93 16.56 -0.35
C LEU A 251 -8.83 17.92 -1.05
N GLY A 252 -9.91 18.71 -1.08
CA GLY A 252 -9.91 20.05 -1.63
C GLY A 252 -9.00 20.99 -0.84
N VAL A 253 -9.10 20.99 0.50
CA VAL A 253 -8.20 21.77 1.36
C VAL A 253 -6.76 21.31 1.16
N PHE A 254 -6.51 20.00 1.09
CA PHE A 254 -5.18 19.49 0.80
C PHE A 254 -4.67 20.00 -0.55
N LYS A 255 -5.41 19.79 -1.64
CA LYS A 255 -4.99 20.14 -3.01
C LYS A 255 -4.79 21.64 -3.21
N PHE A 256 -5.67 22.49 -2.67
CA PHE A 256 -5.67 23.92 -2.96
C PHE A 256 -4.97 24.78 -1.91
N VAL A 257 -4.78 24.28 -0.68
CA VAL A 257 -4.19 25.08 0.42
C VAL A 257 -2.84 24.52 0.87
N ILE A 258 -2.68 23.19 0.89
CA ILE A 258 -1.51 22.53 1.51
C ILE A 258 -0.52 22.03 0.46
N ALA A 259 -1.03 21.42 -0.61
CA ALA A 259 -0.25 20.74 -1.62
C ALA A 259 0.56 21.74 -2.45
N ARG A 260 1.84 21.43 -2.65
CA ARG A 260 2.71 22.12 -3.58
C ARG A 260 2.84 21.28 -4.84
N GLU A 261 2.89 21.95 -5.99
CA GLU A 261 3.16 21.27 -7.25
C GLU A 261 4.58 20.70 -7.22
N PHE A 262 4.68 19.39 -7.46
CA PHE A 262 5.95 18.69 -7.54
C PHE A 262 5.81 17.60 -8.61
N SER A 263 6.62 17.68 -9.66
CA SER A 263 6.70 16.65 -10.69
C SER A 263 7.89 15.76 -10.39
N HIS A 264 7.63 14.49 -10.06
CA HIS A 264 8.67 13.47 -9.92
C HIS A 264 8.53 12.47 -11.06
N LYS A 265 9.64 11.90 -11.55
CA LYS A 265 9.65 10.94 -12.67
C LYS A 265 8.80 9.67 -12.46
N GLN A 266 8.35 9.40 -11.23
CA GLN A 266 7.67 8.16 -10.84
C GLN A 266 6.14 8.31 -10.66
N ALA A 267 5.65 9.54 -10.51
CA ALA A 267 4.21 9.85 -10.40
C ALA A 267 4.00 11.36 -10.53
N SER A 268 2.95 11.76 -11.24
CA SER A 268 2.56 13.17 -11.36
C SER A 268 1.52 13.55 -10.29
N THR A 269 1.59 14.80 -9.81
CA THR A 269 0.52 15.41 -9.00
C THR A 269 -0.63 15.97 -9.85
N GLU A 270 -0.51 15.85 -11.17
CA GLU A 270 -1.52 16.24 -12.14
C GLU A 270 -2.67 15.24 -12.17
N THR A 271 -3.87 15.78 -12.15
CA THR A 271 -5.11 15.03 -12.24
C THR A 271 -5.59 14.98 -13.68
N LEU A 272 -6.30 13.91 -14.03
CA LEU A 272 -6.94 13.76 -15.34
C LEU A 272 -7.74 15.02 -15.71
N LYS A 273 -7.55 15.48 -16.95
CA LYS A 273 -8.29 16.61 -17.49
C LYS A 273 -9.77 16.24 -17.63
N PRO A 274 -10.71 17.18 -17.45
CA PRO A 274 -12.14 16.90 -17.61
C PRO A 274 -12.52 16.26 -18.96
N SER A 275 -11.77 16.55 -20.03
CA SER A 275 -12.01 15.98 -21.37
C SER A 275 -11.74 14.48 -21.46
N ASN A 276 -10.78 13.96 -20.69
CA ASN A 276 -10.33 12.57 -20.74
C ASN A 276 -10.59 11.85 -19.40
N LEU A 277 -11.46 12.41 -18.55
CA LEU A 277 -11.66 11.91 -17.20
C LEU A 277 -12.23 10.50 -17.17
N ILE A 278 -13.18 10.19 -18.06
CA ILE A 278 -13.82 8.86 -18.12
C ILE A 278 -12.84 7.84 -18.69
N ASP A 279 -12.24 8.13 -19.85
CA ASP A 279 -11.31 7.21 -20.52
C ASP A 279 -10.10 6.94 -19.64
N GLY A 280 -9.45 7.98 -19.09
CA GLY A 280 -8.32 7.83 -18.19
C GLY A 280 -8.68 7.12 -16.87
N LEU A 281 -9.91 7.30 -16.36
CA LEU A 281 -10.38 6.53 -15.20
C LEU A 281 -10.52 5.05 -15.55
N CYS A 282 -11.09 4.73 -16.72
CA CYS A 282 -11.22 3.36 -17.20
C CYS A 282 -9.86 2.69 -17.41
N GLU A 283 -8.92 3.37 -18.07
CA GLU A 283 -7.53 2.91 -18.26
C GLU A 283 -6.83 2.65 -16.91
N ASN A 284 -6.99 3.57 -15.95
CA ASN A 284 -6.41 3.41 -14.61
C ASN A 284 -7.03 2.24 -13.84
N ILE A 285 -8.34 1.98 -14.02
CA ILE A 285 -9.02 0.82 -13.42
C ILE A 285 -8.52 -0.47 -14.07
N GLU A 286 -8.45 -0.53 -15.40
CA GLU A 286 -8.00 -1.70 -16.16
C GLU A 286 -6.58 -2.08 -15.75
N MET A 287 -5.64 -1.13 -15.79
CA MET A 287 -4.26 -1.32 -15.34
C MET A 287 -4.20 -1.83 -13.89
N TYR A 288 -5.00 -1.24 -12.99
CA TYR A 288 -5.01 -1.66 -11.59
C TYR A 288 -5.51 -3.11 -11.43
N LEU A 289 -6.59 -3.47 -12.13
CA LEU A 289 -7.16 -4.82 -12.09
C LEU A 289 -6.22 -5.85 -12.72
N GLU A 290 -5.51 -5.50 -13.78
CA GLU A 290 -4.47 -6.35 -14.38
C GLU A 290 -3.37 -6.66 -13.38
N PHE A 291 -2.86 -5.65 -12.65
CA PHE A 291 -1.88 -5.92 -11.60
C PHE A 291 -2.44 -6.85 -10.53
N LEU A 292 -3.63 -6.58 -10.00
CA LEU A 292 -4.25 -7.43 -8.97
C LEU A 292 -4.42 -8.89 -9.45
N TRP A 293 -4.71 -9.09 -10.73
CA TRP A 293 -4.91 -10.42 -11.31
C TRP A 293 -3.59 -11.16 -11.57
N ASN A 294 -2.60 -10.45 -12.11
CA ASN A 294 -1.35 -11.01 -12.61
C ASN A 294 -0.25 -11.12 -11.53
N ASP A 295 -0.35 -10.37 -10.44
CA ASP A 295 0.66 -10.38 -9.37
C ASP A 295 0.75 -11.71 -8.61
N PHE A 296 -0.34 -12.47 -8.59
CA PHE A 296 -0.48 -13.69 -7.80
C PHE A 296 -0.65 -14.92 -8.69
N GLY A 297 0.33 -15.85 -8.63
CA GLY A 297 0.34 -17.08 -9.40
C GLY A 297 1.67 -17.31 -10.14
N SER A 298 1.86 -18.54 -10.61
CA SER A 298 2.97 -18.91 -11.49
C SER A 298 2.64 -18.71 -12.96
N ASN A 299 3.66 -18.64 -13.82
CA ASN A 299 3.49 -18.54 -15.27
C ASN A 299 2.75 -19.75 -15.86
N ASP A 300 2.90 -20.93 -15.26
CA ASP A 300 2.38 -22.18 -15.83
C ASP A 300 0.96 -22.52 -15.34
N ILE A 301 0.60 -22.10 -14.12
CA ILE A 301 -0.63 -22.54 -13.45
C ILE A 301 -1.55 -21.34 -13.11
N GLY A 302 -1.02 -20.12 -12.96
CA GLY A 302 -1.80 -18.91 -12.69
C GLY A 302 -2.45 -18.84 -11.29
N TRP A 303 -2.22 -19.84 -10.43
CA TRP A 303 -2.83 -19.96 -9.10
C TRP A 303 -1.79 -19.95 -7.97
N SER A 304 -2.01 -19.11 -6.96
CA SER A 304 -1.28 -19.14 -5.68
C SER A 304 -2.24 -19.35 -4.52
N GLY A 305 -1.73 -19.83 -3.37
CA GLY A 305 -2.55 -20.03 -2.17
C GLY A 305 -3.25 -18.74 -1.72
N LEU A 306 -2.60 -17.58 -1.89
CA LEU A 306 -3.18 -16.26 -1.64
C LEU A 306 -4.37 -15.98 -2.55
N LYS A 307 -4.22 -16.18 -3.87
CA LYS A 307 -5.29 -15.97 -4.86
C LYS A 307 -6.49 -16.88 -4.60
N ILE A 308 -6.24 -18.17 -4.32
CA ILE A 308 -7.30 -19.15 -4.00
C ILE A 308 -8.06 -18.74 -2.74
N CYS A 309 -7.35 -18.40 -1.66
CA CYS A 309 -7.99 -17.97 -0.42
C CYS A 309 -8.77 -16.68 -0.59
N PHE A 310 -8.24 -15.70 -1.32
CA PHE A 310 -8.92 -14.44 -1.61
C PHE A 310 -10.23 -14.67 -2.37
N LEU A 311 -10.21 -15.41 -3.49
CA LEU A 311 -11.43 -15.72 -4.24
C LEU A 311 -12.45 -16.51 -3.41
N THR A 312 -11.98 -17.47 -2.60
CA THR A 312 -12.85 -18.20 -1.67
C THR A 312 -13.51 -17.27 -0.66
N LEU A 313 -12.78 -16.28 -0.14
CA LEU A 313 -13.34 -15.25 0.75
C LEU A 313 -14.41 -14.40 0.06
N LEU A 314 -14.25 -14.06 -1.22
CA LEU A 314 -15.27 -13.33 -1.99
C LEU A 314 -16.56 -14.15 -2.13
N VAL A 315 -16.44 -15.43 -2.44
CA VAL A 315 -17.60 -16.35 -2.51
C VAL A 315 -18.27 -16.47 -1.13
N LEU A 316 -17.47 -16.66 -0.08
CA LEU A 316 -17.99 -16.73 1.29
C LEU A 316 -18.68 -15.43 1.70
N PHE A 317 -18.19 -14.27 1.26
CA PHE A 317 -18.83 -12.98 1.51
C PHE A 317 -20.23 -12.91 0.90
N LEU A 318 -20.38 -13.29 -0.38
CA LEU A 318 -21.68 -13.32 -1.06
C LEU A 318 -22.67 -14.25 -0.34
N ILE A 319 -22.23 -15.46 0.02
CA ILE A 319 -23.06 -16.42 0.75
C ILE A 319 -23.44 -15.86 2.14
N SER A 320 -22.49 -15.26 2.85
CA SER A 320 -22.71 -14.63 4.16
C SER A 320 -23.71 -13.49 4.07
N ALA A 321 -23.57 -12.64 3.05
CA ALA A 321 -24.43 -11.49 2.82
C ALA A 321 -25.86 -11.89 2.53
N MET A 322 -26.07 -12.87 1.65
CA MET A 322 -27.38 -13.45 1.37
C MET A 322 -27.99 -14.02 2.64
N TYR A 323 -27.26 -14.87 3.36
CA TYR A 323 -27.81 -15.57 4.52
C TYR A 323 -28.19 -14.62 5.66
N GLN A 324 -27.31 -13.67 5.97
CA GLN A 324 -27.52 -12.68 7.04
C GLN A 324 -28.38 -11.48 6.63
N GLY A 325 -28.66 -11.34 5.33
CA GLY A 325 -29.54 -10.32 4.81
C GLY A 325 -30.87 -10.31 5.56
N ARG A 326 -31.13 -9.22 6.26
CA ARG A 326 -32.45 -8.92 6.81
C ARG A 326 -33.37 -8.43 5.71
N LYS A 327 -34.69 -8.41 5.93
CA LYS A 327 -35.65 -7.75 5.03
C LYS A 327 -35.36 -6.25 5.00
N PRO A 328 -34.54 -5.75 4.07
CA PRO A 328 -33.99 -4.41 4.22
C PRO A 328 -35.01 -3.35 3.74
N PHE A 329 -36.13 -3.82 3.19
CA PHE A 329 -37.14 -3.02 2.49
C PHE A 329 -38.57 -3.55 2.71
N GLY A 330 -38.80 -4.38 3.74
CA GLY A 330 -40.13 -4.96 3.98
C GLY A 330 -40.60 -5.97 2.91
N VAL A 331 -39.70 -6.38 2.00
CA VAL A 331 -40.02 -7.29 0.89
C VAL A 331 -40.17 -8.72 1.39
N SER A 332 -41.09 -9.46 0.79
CA SER A 332 -41.33 -10.89 1.03
C SER A 332 -40.16 -11.75 0.54
N PHE A 333 -39.93 -12.87 1.21
CA PHE A 333 -39.04 -13.92 0.70
C PHE A 333 -39.55 -14.41 -0.66
N PRO A 334 -38.72 -14.63 -1.71
CA PRO A 334 -37.24 -14.70 -1.74
C PRO A 334 -36.49 -13.43 -2.22
N ALA A 335 -37.20 -12.33 -2.48
CA ALA A 335 -36.60 -11.13 -3.08
C ALA A 335 -35.63 -10.37 -2.15
N ASP A 336 -35.74 -10.56 -0.83
CA ASP A 336 -34.79 -10.05 0.15
C ASP A 336 -33.38 -10.65 -0.02
N LYS A 337 -33.29 -11.96 -0.28
CA LYS A 337 -32.01 -12.66 -0.48
C LYS A 337 -31.33 -12.28 -1.79
N ILE A 338 -32.12 -12.07 -2.84
CA ILE A 338 -31.62 -11.58 -4.13
C ILE A 338 -31.05 -10.17 -3.95
N LEU A 339 -31.75 -9.31 -3.22
CA LEU A 339 -31.28 -7.95 -2.98
C LEU A 339 -30.00 -7.91 -2.15
N SER A 340 -29.88 -8.73 -1.10
CA SER A 340 -28.64 -8.88 -0.33
C SER A 340 -27.47 -9.36 -1.19
N PHE A 341 -27.73 -10.29 -2.13
CA PHE A 341 -26.73 -10.72 -3.10
C PHE A 341 -26.30 -9.57 -4.01
N VAL A 342 -27.26 -8.85 -4.60
CA VAL A 342 -26.97 -7.72 -5.49
C VAL A 342 -26.17 -6.64 -4.77
N LEU A 343 -26.56 -6.27 -3.55
CA LEU A 343 -25.82 -5.28 -2.76
C LEU A 343 -24.39 -5.75 -2.46
N ALA A 344 -24.21 -7.01 -2.07
CA ALA A 344 -22.88 -7.57 -1.82
C ALA A 344 -22.03 -7.64 -3.11
N PHE A 345 -22.65 -8.03 -4.23
CA PHE A 345 -21.98 -8.05 -5.53
C PHE A 345 -21.55 -6.65 -5.97
N LEU A 346 -22.38 -5.63 -5.76
CA LEU A 346 -22.02 -4.23 -6.01
C LEU A 346 -20.86 -3.76 -5.12
N VAL A 347 -20.81 -4.19 -3.85
CA VAL A 347 -19.64 -3.92 -2.99
C VAL A 347 -18.37 -4.54 -3.57
N LEU A 348 -18.43 -5.73 -4.16
CA LEU A 348 -17.27 -6.33 -4.81
C LEU A 348 -16.89 -5.60 -6.10
N LEU A 349 -17.87 -5.34 -6.96
CA LEU A 349 -17.69 -4.68 -8.26
C LEU A 349 -17.13 -3.27 -8.13
N ILE A 350 -17.60 -2.50 -7.15
CA ILE A 350 -17.17 -1.10 -6.93
C ILE A 350 -15.97 -1.06 -5.97
N GLY A 351 -15.97 -1.90 -4.94
CA GLY A 351 -15.00 -1.87 -3.85
C GLY A 351 -13.60 -2.28 -4.27
N ILE A 352 -13.47 -3.23 -5.20
CA ILE A 352 -12.15 -3.64 -5.71
C ILE A 352 -11.50 -2.47 -6.48
N PRO A 353 -12.09 -1.89 -7.55
CA PRO A 353 -11.49 -0.76 -8.26
C PRO A 353 -11.22 0.45 -7.36
N ILE A 354 -12.21 0.88 -6.56
CA ILE A 354 -12.08 2.10 -5.74
C ILE A 354 -11.04 1.96 -4.62
N SER A 355 -10.57 0.73 -4.35
CA SER A 355 -9.51 0.51 -3.37
C SER A 355 -8.17 1.13 -3.76
N TYR A 356 -7.98 1.50 -5.03
CA TYR A 356 -6.82 2.29 -5.47
C TYR A 356 -6.93 3.78 -5.07
N GLY A 357 -8.12 4.23 -4.70
CA GLY A 357 -8.35 5.57 -4.15
C GLY A 357 -8.13 6.70 -5.15
N THR A 358 -7.55 7.79 -4.68
CA THR A 358 -7.30 9.01 -5.48
C THR A 358 -6.36 8.79 -6.66
N TYR A 359 -5.59 7.70 -6.67
CA TYR A 359 -4.67 7.39 -7.77
C TYR A 359 -5.41 7.13 -9.08
N LEU A 360 -6.67 6.68 -9.02
CA LEU A 360 -7.54 6.55 -10.18
C LEU A 360 -7.75 7.87 -10.95
N LEU A 361 -7.55 9.01 -10.29
CA LEU A 361 -7.77 10.34 -10.86
C LEU A 361 -6.48 11.02 -11.34
N LEU A 362 -5.33 10.35 -11.26
CA LEU A 362 -4.04 10.89 -11.68
C LEU A 362 -3.76 10.59 -13.15
N GLU A 363 -3.07 11.50 -13.83
CA GLU A 363 -2.64 11.30 -15.23
C GLU A 363 -1.54 10.24 -15.33
N GLN A 364 -0.65 10.15 -14.33
CA GLN A 364 0.37 9.12 -14.21
C GLN A 364 0.37 8.54 -12.80
N PRO A 365 -0.47 7.54 -12.50
CA PRO A 365 -0.57 6.98 -11.17
C PRO A 365 0.61 6.07 -10.84
N LEU A 366 0.95 5.99 -9.54
CA LEU A 366 2.04 5.14 -9.06
C LEU A 366 1.68 3.64 -9.15
N THR A 367 2.32 2.92 -10.06
CA THR A 367 2.07 1.49 -10.30
C THR A 367 2.89 0.54 -9.41
N ARG A 368 3.50 1.04 -8.33
CA ARG A 368 4.26 0.18 -7.40
C ARG A 368 3.35 -0.55 -6.43
N PRO A 369 3.71 -1.76 -5.95
CA PRO A 369 2.91 -2.50 -4.97
C PRO A 369 2.46 -1.65 -3.78
N ARG A 370 3.35 -0.79 -3.26
CA ARG A 370 3.07 0.16 -2.16
C ARG A 370 1.90 1.14 -2.40
N ALA A 371 1.45 1.33 -3.63
CA ALA A 371 0.31 2.19 -3.93
C ALA A 371 -1.04 1.48 -3.71
N PHE A 372 -1.05 0.14 -3.69
CA PHE A 372 -2.28 -0.66 -3.71
C PHE A 372 -2.75 -1.02 -2.29
N ILE A 373 -2.58 -0.12 -1.33
CA ILE A 373 -2.85 -0.36 0.10
C ILE A 373 -4.31 -0.73 0.37
N GLY A 374 -5.25 -0.06 -0.31
CA GLY A 374 -6.67 -0.20 -0.04
C GLY A 374 -7.18 -1.63 -0.18
N ILE A 375 -6.64 -2.44 -1.10
CA ILE A 375 -7.08 -3.83 -1.30
C ILE A 375 -6.84 -4.70 -0.04
N GLY A 376 -5.81 -4.39 0.75
CA GLY A 376 -5.56 -5.04 2.03
C GLY A 376 -6.68 -4.79 3.03
N ILE A 377 -7.15 -3.54 3.15
CA ILE A 377 -8.29 -3.17 3.99
C ILE A 377 -9.58 -3.78 3.46
N PHE A 378 -9.84 -3.70 2.15
CA PHE A 378 -11.01 -4.31 1.52
C PHE A 378 -11.12 -5.80 1.85
N THR A 379 -10.00 -6.51 1.70
CA THR A 379 -9.91 -7.93 2.05
C THR A 379 -10.17 -8.17 3.54
N ALA A 380 -9.60 -7.33 4.42
CA ALA A 380 -9.78 -7.43 5.85
C ALA A 380 -11.24 -7.21 6.28
N VAL A 381 -11.94 -6.17 5.78
CA VAL A 381 -13.34 -5.92 6.16
C VAL A 381 -14.26 -7.06 5.72
N ILE A 382 -14.01 -7.62 4.53
CA ILE A 382 -14.74 -8.81 4.04
C ILE A 382 -14.45 -10.03 4.92
N ALA A 383 -13.18 -10.31 5.23
CA ALA A 383 -12.81 -11.44 6.08
C ALA A 383 -13.42 -11.32 7.48
N ILE A 384 -13.36 -10.13 8.08
CA ILE A 384 -13.96 -9.82 9.39
C ILE A 384 -15.48 -10.00 9.34
N TYR A 385 -16.13 -9.53 8.27
CA TYR A 385 -17.56 -9.71 8.06
C TYR A 385 -17.92 -11.18 8.02
N VAL A 386 -17.26 -11.97 7.18
CA VAL A 386 -17.52 -13.41 7.03
C VAL A 386 -17.41 -14.12 8.38
N VAL A 387 -16.33 -13.93 9.13
CA VAL A 387 -16.17 -14.62 10.43
C VAL A 387 -17.08 -14.07 11.54
N SER A 388 -17.59 -12.84 11.39
CA SER A 388 -18.51 -12.22 12.36
C SER A 388 -19.97 -12.57 12.08
N ALA A 389 -20.36 -12.63 10.82
CA ALA A 389 -21.69 -12.97 10.33
C ALA A 389 -22.17 -14.31 10.90
N TRP A 390 -21.36 -15.37 10.76
CA TRP A 390 -21.74 -16.73 11.18
C TRP A 390 -21.54 -17.02 12.66
N ARG A 391 -20.92 -16.08 13.40
CA ARG A 391 -20.80 -16.22 14.85
C ARG A 391 -22.18 -16.17 15.54
N GLY A 392 -23.19 -15.69 14.84
CA GLY A 392 -24.59 -15.73 15.25
C GLY A 392 -24.91 -14.71 16.33
N TRP A 393 -26.16 -14.28 16.29
CA TRP A 393 -26.91 -13.57 17.33
C TRP A 393 -27.15 -14.46 18.57
N ALA A 394 -26.15 -15.26 18.94
CA ALA A 394 -26.20 -16.15 20.08
C ALA A 394 -25.99 -15.31 21.34
N TYR A 395 -27.08 -14.75 21.85
CA TYR A 395 -27.20 -14.41 23.25
C TYR A 395 -26.70 -15.60 24.05
N LYS A 396 -25.71 -15.41 24.92
CA LYS A 396 -25.44 -16.44 25.92
C LYS A 396 -26.70 -16.55 26.77
N SER A 397 -26.94 -17.70 27.40
CA SER A 397 -28.04 -17.86 28.38
C SER A 397 -28.06 -16.77 29.46
N LYS A 398 -26.91 -16.12 29.72
CA LYS A 398 -26.77 -14.97 30.63
C LYS A 398 -27.34 -13.64 30.09
N ASP A 399 -27.59 -13.53 28.78
CA ASP A 399 -28.10 -12.33 28.11
C ASP A 399 -29.63 -12.37 27.90
N VAL A 400 -30.24 -13.56 28.04
CA VAL A 400 -31.71 -13.79 27.98
C VAL A 400 -32.43 -13.02 29.09
N ALA A 401 -31.84 -12.92 30.29
CA ALA A 401 -32.42 -12.22 31.42
C ALA A 401 -32.48 -10.68 31.27
N ARG A 402 -31.86 -10.12 30.22
CA ARG A 402 -31.74 -8.66 30.02
C ARG A 402 -32.30 -8.14 28.70
N THR A 403 -32.71 -9.03 27.80
CA THR A 403 -33.16 -8.66 26.44
C THR A 403 -34.64 -8.94 26.20
N ASP A 404 -35.39 -9.36 27.23
CA ASP A 404 -36.78 -9.85 27.14
C ASP A 404 -37.00 -10.87 26.02
N SER A 405 -35.93 -11.54 25.58
CA SER A 405 -35.94 -12.48 24.46
C SER A 405 -35.73 -13.89 24.98
N SER A 406 -36.79 -14.68 24.97
CA SER A 406 -36.78 -16.11 25.35
C SER A 406 -36.10 -17.02 24.32
N ALA A 407 -35.67 -16.49 23.18
CA ALA A 407 -35.06 -17.26 22.11
C ALA A 407 -33.55 -17.47 22.38
N ILE A 408 -33.20 -18.62 22.97
CA ILE A 408 -31.83 -19.13 22.92
C ILE A 408 -31.53 -19.43 21.44
N ALA A 409 -30.87 -18.51 20.73
CA ALA A 409 -30.47 -18.73 19.36
C ALA A 409 -29.31 -19.75 19.32
N THR A 410 -29.64 -21.05 19.39
CA THR A 410 -28.69 -22.12 19.13
C THR A 410 -28.38 -22.17 17.63
N ARG A 411 -27.10 -22.16 17.26
CA ARG A 411 -26.70 -22.33 15.86
C ARG A 411 -27.13 -23.71 15.35
N ASN A 412 -27.77 -23.75 14.19
CA ASN A 412 -28.02 -25.02 13.51
C ASN A 412 -26.69 -25.62 12.99
N ALA A 413 -26.70 -26.89 12.59
CA ALA A 413 -25.49 -27.60 12.15
C ALA A 413 -24.81 -26.90 10.96
N VAL A 414 -25.60 -26.38 10.01
CA VAL A 414 -25.12 -25.66 8.82
C VAL A 414 -24.37 -24.38 9.21
N GLN A 415 -24.94 -23.54 10.08
CA GLN A 415 -24.30 -22.32 10.57
C GLN A 415 -23.01 -22.59 11.35
N LYS A 416 -22.97 -23.68 12.13
CA LYS A 416 -21.74 -24.13 12.81
C LYS A 416 -20.68 -24.54 11.79
N GLY A 417 -21.07 -25.33 10.78
CA GLY A 417 -20.18 -25.76 9.69
C GLY A 417 -19.58 -24.58 8.95
N PHE A 418 -20.40 -23.61 8.52
CA PHE A 418 -19.94 -22.38 7.84
C PHE A 418 -19.03 -21.51 8.71
N PHE A 419 -19.33 -21.36 10.01
CA PHE A 419 -18.46 -20.63 10.93
C PHE A 419 -17.07 -21.28 11.07
N ILE A 420 -17.02 -22.61 11.17
CA ILE A 420 -15.75 -23.35 11.24
C ILE A 420 -15.00 -23.21 9.91
N PHE A 421 -15.69 -23.44 8.79
CA PHE A 421 -15.10 -23.36 7.46
C PHE A 421 -14.54 -21.97 7.16
N SER A 422 -15.31 -20.91 7.40
CA SER A 422 -14.81 -19.53 7.25
C SER A 422 -13.60 -19.24 8.16
N GLY A 423 -13.61 -19.75 9.39
CA GLY A 423 -12.47 -19.63 10.30
C GLY A 423 -11.21 -20.31 9.77
N VAL A 424 -11.35 -21.50 9.16
CA VAL A 424 -10.25 -22.22 8.51
C VAL A 424 -9.72 -21.44 7.30
N ILE A 425 -10.59 -20.94 6.42
CA ILE A 425 -10.17 -20.16 5.25
C ILE A 425 -9.42 -18.89 5.68
N VAL A 426 -9.92 -18.16 6.69
CA VAL A 426 -9.22 -16.99 7.22
C VAL A 426 -7.87 -17.38 7.82
N ALA A 427 -7.78 -18.47 8.58
CA ALA A 427 -6.52 -18.93 9.15
C ALA A 427 -5.51 -19.33 8.06
N LEU A 428 -5.94 -20.04 7.01
CA LEU A 428 -5.11 -20.39 5.86
C LEU A 428 -4.65 -19.15 5.08
N PHE A 429 -5.52 -18.16 4.92
CA PHE A 429 -5.18 -16.91 4.27
C PHE A 429 -4.13 -16.12 5.07
N THR A 430 -4.35 -15.94 6.37
CA THR A 430 -3.39 -15.29 7.27
C THR A 430 -2.05 -16.03 7.28
N TRP A 431 -2.07 -17.37 7.32
CA TRP A 431 -0.85 -18.17 7.22
C TRP A 431 -0.13 -17.95 5.90
N SER A 432 -0.86 -17.90 4.78
CA SER A 432 -0.29 -17.63 3.46
C SER A 432 0.37 -16.25 3.39
N LEU A 433 -0.22 -15.23 4.04
CA LEU A 433 0.37 -13.88 4.14
C LEU A 433 1.66 -13.89 4.96
N ILE A 434 1.69 -14.60 6.09
CA ILE A 434 2.89 -14.73 6.94
C ILE A 434 4.01 -15.46 6.19
N VAL A 435 3.68 -16.56 5.49
CA VAL A 435 4.63 -17.32 4.68
C VAL A 435 5.17 -16.45 3.55
N PHE A 436 4.30 -15.71 2.85
CA PHE A 436 4.71 -14.80 1.78
C PHE A 436 5.64 -13.70 2.30
N ALA A 437 5.28 -13.05 3.42
CA ALA A 437 6.10 -11.99 4.02
C ALA A 437 7.48 -12.49 4.44
N ASN A 438 7.57 -13.71 4.98
CA ASN A 438 8.85 -14.30 5.35
C ASN A 438 9.67 -14.73 4.13
N ALA A 439 9.03 -15.27 3.09
CA ALA A 439 9.69 -15.57 1.82
C ALA A 439 10.23 -14.30 1.15
N TYR A 440 9.46 -13.22 1.19
CA TYR A 440 9.87 -11.91 0.70
C TYR A 440 11.08 -11.35 1.45
N GLY A 441 11.07 -11.33 2.78
CA GLY A 441 12.23 -10.91 3.58
C GLY A 441 13.47 -11.75 3.31
N ASN A 442 13.32 -13.07 3.13
CA ASN A 442 14.44 -13.93 2.74
C ASN A 442 14.97 -13.62 1.34
N ALA A 443 14.08 -13.32 0.38
CA ALA A 443 14.45 -12.93 -0.97
C ALA A 443 15.18 -11.58 -0.99
N LEU A 444 14.72 -10.60 -0.20
CA LEU A 444 15.42 -9.33 0.01
C LEU A 444 16.85 -9.55 0.52
N ALA A 445 17.02 -10.38 1.57
CA ALA A 445 18.33 -10.67 2.14
C ALA A 445 19.28 -11.28 1.10
N LYS A 446 18.80 -12.26 0.31
CA LYS A 446 19.60 -12.91 -0.73
C LYS A 446 19.86 -12.01 -1.93
N GLN A 447 18.94 -11.10 -2.24
CA GLN A 447 19.19 -10.07 -3.25
C GLN A 447 20.30 -9.10 -2.79
N LYS A 448 20.29 -8.68 -1.52
CA LYS A 448 21.35 -7.84 -0.94
C LYS A 448 22.70 -8.53 -1.00
N GLU A 449 22.82 -9.76 -0.49
CA GLU A 449 24.07 -10.54 -0.56
C GLU A 449 24.60 -10.67 -2.01
N TYR A 450 23.69 -10.93 -2.96
CA TYR A 450 24.04 -11.02 -4.36
C TYR A 450 24.51 -9.68 -4.94
N GLN A 451 23.85 -8.58 -4.59
CA GLN A 451 24.26 -7.22 -4.97
C GLN A 451 25.63 -6.86 -4.40
N ASP A 452 25.88 -7.12 -3.11
CA ASP A 452 27.14 -6.83 -2.43
C ASP A 452 28.31 -7.60 -3.07
N PHE A 453 28.09 -8.87 -3.43
CA PHE A 453 29.05 -9.65 -4.20
C PHE A 453 29.38 -9.01 -5.56
N ARG A 454 28.36 -8.61 -6.32
CA ARG A 454 28.54 -7.96 -7.63
C ARG A 454 29.25 -6.62 -7.54
N ILE A 455 28.94 -5.85 -6.50
CA ILE A 455 29.59 -4.58 -6.18
C ILE A 455 31.06 -4.80 -5.85
N THR A 456 31.38 -5.79 -5.02
CA THR A 456 32.77 -6.09 -4.62
C THR A 456 33.64 -6.42 -5.83
N ILE A 457 33.11 -7.20 -6.78
CA ILE A 457 33.83 -7.49 -8.03
C ILE A 457 34.01 -6.22 -8.86
N LEU A 458 32.97 -5.40 -9.03
CA LEU A 458 33.07 -4.13 -9.75
C LEU A 458 34.17 -3.24 -9.15
N LEU A 459 34.17 -3.03 -7.83
CA LEU A 459 35.13 -2.16 -7.16
C LEU A 459 36.56 -2.69 -7.27
N ASN A 460 36.75 -4.01 -7.14
CA ASN A 460 38.06 -4.64 -7.34
C ASN A 460 38.56 -4.46 -8.79
N ASP A 461 37.68 -4.67 -9.77
CA ASP A 461 38.04 -4.48 -11.18
C ASP A 461 38.35 -3.00 -11.49
N LEU A 462 37.58 -2.06 -10.94
CA LEU A 462 37.84 -0.62 -11.07
C LEU A 462 39.19 -0.24 -10.45
N ALA A 463 39.49 -0.70 -9.23
CA ALA A 463 40.76 -0.44 -8.55
C ALA A 463 41.95 -1.01 -9.33
N ASN A 464 41.80 -2.21 -9.90
CA ASN A 464 42.82 -2.82 -10.74
C ASN A 464 42.90 -2.23 -12.15
N ALA A 465 41.89 -1.47 -12.59
CA ALA A 465 41.87 -0.83 -13.90
C ALA A 465 42.77 0.43 -13.95
N LEU A 466 43.03 1.05 -12.80
CA LEU A 466 43.86 2.24 -12.68
C LEU A 466 45.36 1.89 -12.58
N PRO A 467 46.26 2.70 -13.17
CA PRO A 467 47.69 2.62 -12.87
C PRO A 467 47.95 2.91 -11.39
N LYS A 468 48.97 2.26 -10.80
CA LYS A 468 49.34 2.48 -9.39
C LYS A 468 49.78 3.94 -9.19
N GLN A 469 49.33 4.57 -8.10
CA GLN A 469 49.70 5.94 -7.67
C GLN A 469 49.09 7.11 -8.47
N VAL A 470 47.94 6.93 -9.13
CA VAL A 470 47.23 8.02 -9.83
C VAL A 470 45.90 8.34 -9.14
N ASN A 471 45.47 9.61 -9.21
CA ASN A 471 44.16 10.02 -8.70
C ASN A 471 43.05 9.57 -9.68
N TYR A 472 41.97 9.00 -9.16
CA TYR A 472 40.83 8.54 -9.97
C TYR A 472 40.12 9.70 -10.69
N ASP A 473 40.25 10.95 -10.18
CA ASP A 473 39.70 12.16 -10.80
C ASP A 473 40.28 12.42 -12.21
N ASP A 474 41.42 11.83 -12.54
CA ASP A 474 42.11 12.00 -13.82
C ASP A 474 41.64 11.01 -14.91
N TYR A 475 40.62 10.19 -14.63
CA TYR A 475 40.09 9.19 -15.54
C TYR A 475 38.56 9.22 -15.66
N LEU A 476 38.07 8.83 -16.83
CA LEU A 476 36.66 8.63 -17.11
C LEU A 476 36.37 7.13 -17.24
N PHE A 477 35.36 6.66 -16.52
CA PHE A 477 34.95 5.25 -16.50
C PHE A 477 33.63 5.06 -17.21
N ARG A 478 33.60 4.18 -18.20
CA ARG A 478 32.36 3.66 -18.77
C ARG A 478 32.13 2.25 -18.25
N VAL A 479 31.11 2.09 -17.44
CA VAL A 479 30.74 0.81 -16.85
C VAL A 479 29.40 0.38 -17.43
N LYS A 480 29.38 -0.74 -18.15
CA LYS A 480 28.18 -1.38 -18.68
C LYS A 480 27.93 -2.68 -17.94
N GLY A 481 26.74 -2.84 -17.39
CA GLY A 481 26.32 -4.03 -16.66
C GLY A 481 25.08 -3.74 -15.82
N TRP A 482 24.46 -4.79 -15.30
CA TRP A 482 23.33 -4.69 -14.39
C TRP A 482 23.44 -5.78 -13.33
N VAL A 483 22.87 -5.51 -12.15
CA VAL A 483 22.61 -6.58 -11.19
C VAL A 483 21.35 -7.30 -11.64
N THR A 484 21.41 -8.62 -11.82
CA THR A 484 20.20 -9.42 -12.07
C THR A 484 19.49 -9.75 -10.76
N ALA A 485 18.32 -10.38 -10.87
CA ALA A 485 17.75 -11.10 -9.74
C ALA A 485 18.72 -12.19 -9.26
N SER A 486 18.79 -12.39 -7.95
CA SER A 486 19.46 -13.54 -7.36
C SER A 486 18.71 -14.83 -7.72
N PRO A 487 19.39 -15.99 -7.78
CA PRO A 487 18.72 -17.27 -8.05
C PRO A 487 17.58 -17.60 -7.08
N VAL A 488 17.68 -17.12 -5.83
CA VAL A 488 16.63 -17.29 -4.81
C VAL A 488 15.41 -16.41 -5.11
N LEU A 489 15.63 -15.15 -5.55
CA LEU A 489 14.57 -14.27 -6.00
C LEU A 489 13.89 -14.84 -7.25
N GLU A 490 14.66 -15.32 -8.22
CA GLU A 490 14.14 -15.97 -9.43
C GLU A 490 13.25 -17.15 -9.07
N ASN A 491 13.71 -18.05 -8.21
CA ASN A 491 12.92 -19.19 -7.75
C ASN A 491 11.64 -18.76 -7.02
N SER A 492 11.73 -17.76 -6.14
CA SER A 492 10.57 -17.26 -5.39
C SER A 492 9.51 -16.64 -6.32
N SER A 493 9.97 -15.93 -7.35
CA SER A 493 9.10 -15.26 -8.34
C SER A 493 8.35 -16.23 -9.25
N LYS A 494 8.81 -17.47 -9.41
CA LYS A 494 8.09 -18.50 -10.17
C LYS A 494 6.71 -18.78 -9.59
N SER A 495 6.55 -18.65 -8.27
CA SER A 495 5.28 -18.92 -7.58
C SER A 495 4.37 -17.70 -7.45
N ASN A 496 4.98 -16.50 -7.41
CA ASN A 496 4.29 -15.22 -7.23
C ASN A 496 5.08 -14.12 -7.96
N ARG A 497 4.55 -13.65 -9.09
CA ARG A 497 5.19 -12.64 -9.95
C ARG A 497 5.51 -11.33 -9.22
N ILE A 498 4.65 -10.93 -8.28
CA ILE A 498 4.83 -9.72 -7.45
C ILE A 498 6.16 -9.69 -6.71
N MET A 499 6.82 -10.83 -6.46
CA MET A 499 8.11 -10.88 -5.77
C MET A 499 9.19 -10.04 -6.49
N LYS A 500 9.20 -10.01 -7.83
CA LYS A 500 10.15 -9.19 -8.61
C LYS A 500 9.81 -7.69 -8.57
N ARG A 501 8.55 -7.34 -8.33
CA ARG A 501 8.12 -5.94 -8.13
C ARG A 501 8.44 -5.45 -6.72
N LEU A 502 8.38 -6.34 -5.73
CA LEU A 502 8.69 -6.04 -4.31
C LEU A 502 10.19 -6.07 -3.98
N VAL A 503 10.97 -6.91 -4.65
CA VAL A 503 12.42 -6.95 -4.47
C VAL A 503 13.05 -6.14 -5.58
N LEU A 504 13.39 -4.90 -5.28
CA LEU A 504 14.00 -4.03 -6.27
C LEU A 504 15.38 -4.52 -6.68
N ILE A 505 15.49 -4.77 -7.97
CA ILE A 505 16.74 -5.07 -8.63
C ILE A 505 17.31 -3.72 -9.06
N THR A 506 18.46 -3.34 -8.50
CA THR A 506 19.11 -2.08 -8.83
C THR A 506 19.51 -2.08 -10.31
N ASP A 507 18.91 -1.19 -11.09
CA ASP A 507 19.28 -1.00 -12.49
C ASP A 507 20.71 -0.45 -12.63
N GLY A 508 21.32 -0.64 -13.79
CA GLY A 508 22.72 -0.27 -14.00
C GLY A 508 23.03 1.23 -13.81
N LYS A 509 22.05 2.13 -13.95
CA LYS A 509 22.30 3.58 -13.94
C LYS A 509 22.38 4.16 -12.53
N TYR A 510 21.42 3.79 -11.68
CA TYR A 510 21.37 4.25 -10.29
C TYR A 510 22.33 3.45 -9.39
N TRP A 511 22.49 2.15 -9.68
CA TRP A 511 23.36 1.23 -8.95
C TRP A 511 24.80 1.74 -8.87
N ILE A 512 25.44 2.03 -10.00
CA ILE A 512 26.87 2.39 -10.04
C ILE A 512 27.14 3.64 -9.22
N ARG A 513 26.27 4.65 -9.36
CA ARG A 513 26.44 5.94 -8.69
C ARG A 513 26.31 5.83 -7.18
N MET A 514 25.24 5.20 -6.71
CA MET A 514 25.03 5.07 -5.27
C MET A 514 26.09 4.18 -4.63
N VAL A 515 26.50 3.12 -5.32
CA VAL A 515 27.60 2.24 -4.89
C VAL A 515 28.91 2.99 -4.80
N MET A 516 29.31 3.68 -5.86
CA MET A 516 30.56 4.44 -5.86
C MET A 516 30.55 5.51 -4.76
N LYS A 517 29.42 6.20 -4.51
CA LYS A 517 29.31 7.20 -3.43
C LYS A 517 29.46 6.55 -2.07
N HIS A 518 28.78 5.42 -1.86
CA HIS A 518 28.78 4.73 -0.58
C HIS A 518 30.15 4.17 -0.20
N TYR A 519 30.86 3.57 -1.17
CA TYR A 519 32.19 2.99 -0.94
C TYR A 519 33.34 4.02 -1.09
N GLY A 520 33.03 5.32 -1.12
CA GLY A 520 34.03 6.39 -1.09
C GLY A 520 34.75 6.65 -2.42
N TRP A 521 34.21 6.18 -3.54
CA TRP A 521 34.74 6.42 -4.88
C TRP A 521 34.28 7.79 -5.42
N GLY A 522 34.94 8.85 -4.97
CA GLY A 522 34.93 10.18 -5.58
C GLY A 522 33.62 10.98 -5.53
N LYS A 523 33.66 12.19 -6.12
CA LYS A 523 32.47 13.02 -6.38
C LYS A 523 31.83 12.54 -7.67
N ILE A 524 30.63 11.96 -7.57
CA ILE A 524 29.94 11.41 -8.73
C ILE A 524 29.04 12.49 -9.34
N PRO A 525 29.21 12.85 -10.61
CA PRO A 525 28.37 13.83 -11.26
C PRO A 525 26.90 13.36 -11.31
N GLU A 526 25.97 14.30 -11.10
CA GLU A 526 24.52 14.04 -11.04
C GLU A 526 23.95 13.55 -12.39
N GLU A 527 24.64 13.85 -13.50
CA GLU A 527 24.25 13.48 -14.86
C GLU A 527 25.14 12.40 -15.48
N GLN A 528 24.54 11.49 -16.25
CA GLN A 528 25.19 10.28 -16.76
C GLN A 528 25.52 10.57 -18.21
N TRP A 529 26.78 10.38 -18.54
CA TRP A 529 27.28 10.58 -19.89
C TRP A 529 26.71 9.48 -20.77
N LEU A 530 25.86 9.84 -21.72
CA LEU A 530 25.02 8.88 -22.45
C LEU A 530 25.77 8.11 -23.54
N GLU A 531 26.84 8.64 -24.13
CA GLU A 531 27.55 7.94 -25.20
C GLU A 531 29.02 8.37 -25.38
N LEU A 532 29.78 7.52 -26.09
CA LEU A 532 31.21 7.70 -26.36
C LEU A 532 31.46 8.88 -27.32
N PRO A 533 32.65 9.51 -27.26
CA PRO A 533 33.16 10.30 -28.35
C PRO A 533 33.55 9.38 -29.51
N ASP A 534 32.94 9.58 -30.68
CA ASP A 534 33.59 9.23 -31.95
C ASP A 534 34.30 10.45 -32.57
N SER A 535 34.41 11.58 -31.86
CA SER A 535 35.21 12.71 -32.31
C SER A 535 35.88 13.47 -31.16
N GLU A 536 37.21 13.42 -31.12
CA GLU A 536 38.05 14.38 -30.42
C GLU A 536 37.81 15.78 -31.04
N ASP A 537 37.21 16.71 -30.30
CA ASP A 537 37.15 18.13 -30.69
C ASP A 537 38.47 18.82 -30.29
N PRO A 538 39.40 19.07 -31.22
CA PRO A 538 40.78 19.43 -30.88
C PRO A 538 40.91 20.82 -30.25
N GLU A 539 39.92 21.69 -30.41
CA GLU A 539 39.93 23.04 -29.83
C GLU A 539 39.61 23.00 -28.33
N LYS A 540 38.60 22.22 -27.95
CA LYS A 540 38.23 22.01 -26.54
C LYS A 540 39.28 21.23 -25.74
N ILE A 541 40.06 20.34 -26.38
CA ILE A 541 41.17 19.62 -25.74
C ILE A 541 42.29 20.59 -25.35
N LYS A 542 42.55 21.62 -26.19
CA LYS A 542 43.61 22.62 -25.97
C LYS A 542 43.30 23.59 -24.83
N GLU A 543 42.02 23.85 -24.54
CA GLU A 543 41.60 24.79 -23.49
C GLU A 543 41.60 24.18 -22.08
N ASN A 544 41.61 22.85 -21.94
CA ASN A 544 41.57 22.19 -20.63
C ASN A 544 43.00 21.94 -20.08
N PRO A 545 43.41 22.62 -18.99
CA PRO A 545 44.78 22.54 -18.45
C PRO A 545 45.15 21.16 -17.87
N LYS A 546 44.18 20.25 -17.71
CA LYS A 546 44.43 18.86 -17.30
C LYS A 546 44.62 17.90 -18.48
N CYS A 547 44.65 18.40 -19.71
CA CYS A 547 44.66 17.56 -20.90
C CYS A 547 46.01 17.37 -21.57
N ILE A 548 46.32 16.09 -21.85
CA ILE A 548 47.43 15.66 -22.69
C ILE A 548 46.83 15.25 -24.05
N PRO A 549 47.00 16.08 -25.09
CA PRO A 549 46.36 15.87 -26.40
C PRO A 549 46.66 14.50 -27.02
N GLU A 550 47.84 13.93 -26.77
CA GLU A 550 48.27 12.64 -27.33
C GLU A 550 47.51 11.41 -26.77
N SER A 551 46.88 11.58 -25.60
CA SER A 551 46.16 10.52 -24.88
C SER A 551 44.66 10.75 -24.80
N ALA A 552 44.17 11.94 -25.17
CA ALA A 552 42.75 12.27 -25.20
C ALA A 552 41.97 11.23 -26.01
N GLY A 553 40.77 10.86 -25.56
CA GLY A 553 39.89 9.90 -26.27
C GLY A 553 40.36 8.42 -26.32
N LYS A 554 41.63 8.11 -26.02
CA LYS A 554 42.17 6.74 -26.13
C LYS A 554 41.75 5.85 -24.97
N LEU A 555 41.32 4.63 -25.28
CA LEU A 555 41.03 3.59 -24.31
C LEU A 555 42.34 3.17 -23.58
N VAL A 556 42.42 3.42 -22.28
CA VAL A 556 43.56 3.07 -21.42
C VAL A 556 43.53 1.59 -21.06
N LYS A 557 42.35 1.11 -20.63
CA LYS A 557 42.16 -0.28 -20.21
C LYS A 557 40.72 -0.70 -20.42
N ARG A 558 40.54 -1.97 -20.80
CA ARG A 558 39.23 -2.62 -20.89
C ARG A 558 39.22 -3.87 -20.04
N ILE A 559 38.21 -3.98 -19.19
CA ILE A 559 37.87 -5.20 -18.45
C ILE A 559 36.53 -5.67 -18.99
N ASN A 560 36.46 -6.92 -19.44
CA ASN A 560 35.24 -7.50 -19.97
C ASN A 560 35.05 -8.90 -19.39
N ASN A 561 34.06 -9.06 -18.51
CA ASN A 561 33.73 -10.33 -17.89
C ASN A 561 32.22 -10.60 -17.98
N ILE A 562 31.77 -11.73 -17.43
CA ILE A 562 30.36 -12.15 -17.47
C ILE A 562 29.42 -11.23 -16.68
N TYR A 563 29.96 -10.34 -15.85
CA TYR A 563 29.20 -9.47 -14.94
C TYR A 563 29.09 -8.04 -15.46
N HIS A 564 30.17 -7.50 -16.01
CA HIS A 564 30.24 -6.13 -16.49
C HIS A 564 31.39 -5.94 -17.48
N LYS A 565 31.28 -4.84 -18.21
CA LYS A 565 32.33 -4.29 -19.06
C LYS A 565 32.72 -2.91 -18.52
N ILE A 566 34.00 -2.72 -18.27
CA ILE A 566 34.58 -1.45 -17.84
C ILE A 566 35.55 -0.98 -18.93
N GLU A 567 35.37 0.25 -19.37
CA GLU A 567 36.29 0.95 -20.27
C GLU A 567 36.82 2.19 -19.54
N VAL A 568 38.14 2.34 -19.48
CA VAL A 568 38.82 3.46 -18.81
C VAL A 568 39.44 4.35 -19.86
N TYR A 569 39.17 5.65 -19.76
CA TYR A 569 39.70 6.70 -20.63
C TYR A 569 40.38 7.77 -19.76
N PRO A 570 41.34 8.55 -20.29
CA PRO A 570 41.84 9.73 -19.59
C PRO A 570 40.73 10.77 -19.47
N HIS A 571 40.84 11.69 -18.49
CA HIS A 571 39.84 12.73 -18.21
C HIS A 571 39.45 13.59 -19.45
N CYS A 572 40.29 13.60 -20.47
CA CYS A 572 40.21 14.47 -21.64
C CYS A 572 39.42 13.90 -22.82
N ALA A 573 38.55 12.92 -22.56
CA ALA A 573 37.53 12.52 -23.52
C ALA A 573 36.41 13.57 -23.57
N ILE A 574 36.20 14.21 -24.71
CA ILE A 574 35.12 15.18 -24.92
C ILE A 574 33.84 14.43 -25.27
N ILE A 575 32.76 14.72 -24.57
CA ILE A 575 31.47 14.07 -24.81
C ILE A 575 30.53 15.12 -25.40
N THR A 576 30.09 14.91 -26.64
CA THR A 576 29.12 15.77 -27.35
C THR A 576 27.75 15.08 -27.41
N PHE A 577 26.68 15.85 -27.15
CA PHE A 577 25.32 15.35 -27.16
C PHE A 577 24.76 15.28 -28.60
N LYS A 578 24.42 14.07 -29.07
CA LYS A 578 23.58 13.89 -30.26
C LYS A 578 22.62 12.70 -30.09
N GLY A 579 21.36 13.01 -29.78
CA GLY A 579 20.21 12.18 -30.14
C GLY A 579 20.03 10.84 -29.41
N GLU A 580 18.83 10.29 -29.50
CA GLU A 580 18.29 9.23 -28.64
C GLU A 580 18.76 7.80 -29.01
N GLU A 581 19.54 7.13 -28.14
CA GLU A 581 19.56 5.65 -28.09
C GLU A 581 18.55 5.14 -27.04
N LYS A 582 17.41 4.64 -27.54
CA LYS A 582 16.49 3.77 -26.79
C LYS A 582 17.15 2.41 -26.57
N TYR A 583 17.69 2.18 -25.37
CA TYR A 583 17.81 0.82 -24.82
C TYR A 583 16.59 0.55 -23.95
N THR A 584 15.54 0.02 -24.57
CA THR A 584 14.45 -0.65 -23.86
C THR A 584 14.93 -2.04 -23.45
N HIS A 585 14.89 -2.30 -22.14
CA HIS A 585 14.67 -3.66 -21.69
C HIS A 585 13.32 -4.05 -22.29
N LYS A 586 13.29 -4.92 -23.31
CA LYS A 586 12.08 -5.66 -23.60
C LYS A 586 11.85 -6.57 -22.39
N GLU A 587 10.96 -6.14 -21.50
CA GLU A 587 10.06 -7.09 -20.86
C GLU A 587 9.45 -7.93 -21.99
N LEU A 588 9.28 -9.22 -21.75
CA LEU A 588 8.63 -10.11 -22.71
C LEU A 588 7.25 -9.54 -23.04
N GLU A 589 7.15 -8.80 -24.15
CA GLU A 589 5.90 -8.64 -24.88
C GLU A 589 5.53 -10.04 -25.35
N GLU A 590 4.49 -10.60 -24.73
CA GLU A 590 3.78 -11.75 -25.28
C GLU A 590 3.29 -11.33 -26.67
N GLU A 591 3.73 -12.06 -27.70
CA GLU A 591 3.28 -11.88 -29.08
C GLU A 591 1.77 -12.13 -29.12
N GLU A 592 0.97 -11.08 -29.27
CA GLU A 592 -0.39 -11.20 -29.79
C GLU A 592 -0.32 -11.46 -31.30
N THR A 593 -0.57 -12.72 -31.63
CA THR A 593 -1.17 -13.13 -32.90
C THR A 593 -2.41 -12.29 -33.19
N ASP A 594 -2.41 -11.59 -34.32
CA ASP A 594 -3.63 -11.40 -35.10
C ASP A 594 -3.32 -11.52 -36.59
N ALA A 595 -3.49 -12.75 -37.07
CA ALA A 595 -3.71 -13.06 -38.46
C ALA A 595 -5.22 -13.03 -38.72
N ILE A 596 -5.72 -11.93 -39.28
CA ILE A 596 -6.96 -11.94 -40.07
C ILE A 596 -6.72 -11.13 -41.35
N GLY A 597 -6.88 -11.80 -42.49
CA GLY A 597 -6.76 -11.23 -43.84
C GLY A 597 -7.72 -10.07 -44.08
N ILE A 598 -7.50 -9.26 -45.12
CA ILE A 598 -8.07 -9.51 -46.45
C ILE A 598 -7.34 -8.62 -47.47
N THR A 599 -6.69 -9.31 -48.41
CA THR A 599 -6.49 -9.08 -49.86
C THR A 599 -6.53 -7.68 -50.52
N ASN A 600 -5.53 -7.53 -51.40
CA ASN A 600 -5.54 -6.98 -52.77
C ASN A 600 -5.14 -5.51 -52.99
N GLY A 601 -4.10 -5.34 -53.81
CA GLY A 601 -3.87 -4.13 -54.59
C GLY A 601 -2.41 -3.94 -54.98
N ASN A 602 -2.04 -4.45 -56.16
CA ASN A 602 -0.79 -4.18 -56.87
C ASN A 602 -0.42 -2.68 -56.85
N GLU A 603 0.87 -2.37 -56.68
CA GLU A 603 1.64 -1.69 -57.72
C GLU A 603 3.15 -1.69 -57.40
N THR A 604 3.89 -2.12 -58.41
CA THR A 604 5.35 -2.07 -58.62
C THR A 604 5.91 -0.65 -58.66
N VAL A 605 7.25 -0.56 -58.49
CA VAL A 605 8.25 0.38 -59.07
C VAL A 605 9.16 0.93 -57.95
N GLU A 606 10.36 0.38 -57.69
CA GLU A 606 11.67 0.52 -58.39
C GLU A 606 12.55 1.68 -57.89
N SER A 607 13.80 1.32 -57.51
CA SER A 607 15.01 2.16 -57.30
C SER A 607 14.98 3.12 -56.08
N LYS A 608 15.98 3.18 -55.19
CA LYS A 608 17.43 3.11 -55.33
C LYS A 608 18.08 2.80 -53.98
#